data_AF-A0A135VHI7-F1
#
_entry.id   AF-A0A135VHI7-F1
#
_cell.length_a   1.000
_cell.length_b   1.000
_cell.length_c   1.000
_cell.angle_alpha   90.00
_cell.angle_beta   90.00
_cell.angle_gamma   90.00
#
_symmetry.space_group_name_H-M   'P 1'
#
loop_
_entity.id
_entity.type
_entity.pdbx_description
1 polymer ?
#
loop_
_entity_poly.entity_id
_entity_poly.type
_entity_poly.pdbx_seq_one_letter_code
_entity_poly.pdbx_strand_id
1 'polypeptide(L)'
;MARVRYPPSLRKHVRRYNLHEKLSSILGLLGKDAQNVLDWAQKEARRESDDTDIGKTIFRLIGYTAAIQLVQNNHARGRLTTKSEVRSKTGQNVEMPVLYQEAGLRHPQEARNLRHNIFHEAFLALILHYFPDVETSVPSTGSGLTPDLMVAHTKPDWTISVEYKGYRSITLLSESEILKAMRYQDAYGTAWLVTTTTKSAQYLYGTTLTSDELIEKGVERLRRIARRSVYTEEQKENRGIARKGIAHLQKQKDLKLRCKVISVQELLKSCHAGKPLKGLAITTGLEFVGLLKDAGFPKLADDVLGVMKTPARSIHSDTVTSVRLIG
;
A
#
# COMPACT_ATOMS: atom_id res chain seq x y z
N MET A 1 32.35 -7.80 -28.02
CA MET A 1 32.28 -7.89 -26.54
C MET A 1 33.33 -8.87 -26.06
N ALA A 2 34.17 -8.50 -25.09
CA ALA A 2 35.14 -9.41 -24.52
C ALA A 2 34.43 -10.60 -23.85
N ARG A 3 34.96 -11.81 -24.01
CA ARG A 3 34.37 -13.02 -23.44
C ARG A 3 34.53 -12.99 -21.91
N VAL A 4 33.42 -12.87 -21.19
CA VAL A 4 33.41 -12.90 -19.71
C VAL A 4 34.02 -14.20 -19.20
N ARG A 5 34.99 -14.11 -18.30
CA ARG A 5 35.70 -15.26 -17.72
C ARG A 5 35.06 -15.64 -16.40
N TYR A 6 34.41 -16.80 -16.36
CA TYR A 6 33.78 -17.29 -15.12
C TYR A 6 34.80 -17.96 -14.19
N PRO A 7 34.76 -17.67 -12.88
CA PRO A 7 35.49 -18.42 -11.86
C PRO A 7 35.11 -19.91 -11.89
N PRO A 8 36.05 -20.85 -11.65
CA PRO A 8 35.77 -22.29 -11.65
C PRO A 8 34.67 -22.71 -10.66
N SER A 9 34.65 -22.10 -9.47
CA SER A 9 33.62 -22.32 -8.44
C SER A 9 32.22 -21.94 -8.93
N LEU A 10 32.09 -20.79 -9.60
CA LEU A 10 30.84 -20.35 -10.23
C LEU A 10 30.41 -21.31 -11.35
N ARG A 11 31.33 -21.75 -12.22
CA ARG A 11 31.00 -22.73 -13.28
C ARG A 11 30.48 -24.04 -12.71
N LYS A 12 31.11 -24.56 -11.66
CA LYS A 12 30.68 -25.78 -10.96
C LYS A 12 29.27 -25.62 -10.38
N HIS A 13 29.00 -24.50 -9.71
CA HIS A 13 27.68 -24.20 -9.14
C HIS A 13 26.61 -24.09 -10.24
N VAL A 14 26.86 -23.30 -11.28
CA VAL A 14 25.91 -23.08 -12.39
C VAL A 14 25.58 -24.38 -13.11
N ARG A 15 26.58 -25.24 -13.37
CA ARG A 15 26.36 -26.56 -13.98
C ARG A 15 25.54 -27.48 -13.08
N ARG A 16 25.84 -27.52 -11.78
CA ARG A 16 25.15 -28.38 -10.80
C ARG A 16 23.65 -28.09 -10.71
N TYR A 17 23.28 -26.81 -10.80
CA TYR A 17 21.89 -26.36 -10.65
C TYR A 17 21.22 -25.90 -11.95
N ASN A 18 21.85 -26.17 -13.11
CA ASN A 18 21.36 -25.78 -14.43
C ASN A 18 20.99 -24.29 -14.57
N LEU A 19 21.85 -23.40 -14.04
CA LEU A 19 21.59 -21.95 -13.97
C LEU A 19 22.12 -21.16 -15.18
N HIS A 20 22.39 -21.84 -16.31
CA HIS A 20 23.08 -21.24 -17.46
C HIS A 20 22.32 -20.06 -18.07
N GLU A 21 21.02 -20.20 -18.29
CA GLU A 21 20.18 -19.12 -18.81
C GLU A 21 20.10 -17.94 -17.83
N LYS A 22 20.04 -18.24 -16.53
CA LYS A 22 19.99 -17.23 -15.48
C LYS A 22 21.28 -16.42 -15.43
N LEU A 23 22.41 -17.10 -15.48
CA LEU A 23 23.72 -16.47 -15.54
C LEU A 23 23.81 -15.58 -16.80
N SER A 24 23.35 -16.06 -17.95
CA SER A 24 23.34 -15.27 -19.19
C SER A 24 22.51 -13.99 -19.05
N SER A 25 21.31 -14.09 -18.45
CA SER A 25 20.47 -12.93 -18.15
C SER A 25 21.14 -11.93 -17.20
N ILE A 26 21.77 -12.41 -16.11
CA ILE A 26 22.52 -11.57 -15.16
C ILE A 26 23.64 -10.81 -15.88
N LEU A 27 24.46 -11.50 -16.67
CA LEU A 27 25.55 -10.89 -17.40
C LEU A 27 25.06 -9.90 -18.48
N GLY A 28 23.93 -10.20 -19.11
CA GLY A 28 23.26 -9.29 -20.05
C GLY A 28 22.81 -8.00 -19.39
N LEU A 29 22.36 -8.05 -18.13
CA LEU A 29 21.99 -6.86 -17.34
C LEU A 29 23.22 -6.04 -16.90
N LEU A 30 24.30 -6.72 -16.51
CA LEU A 30 25.56 -6.09 -16.11
C LEU A 30 26.32 -5.48 -17.31
N GLY A 31 26.10 -6.02 -18.51
CA GLY A 31 26.66 -5.49 -19.75
C GLY A 31 28.19 -5.39 -19.71
N LYS A 32 28.70 -4.16 -19.84
CA LYS A 32 30.16 -3.90 -19.87
C LYS A 32 30.84 -4.12 -18.51
N ASP A 33 30.09 -4.01 -17.42
CA ASP A 33 30.63 -4.10 -16.05
C ASP A 33 30.69 -5.55 -15.55
N ALA A 34 30.20 -6.51 -16.34
CA ALA A 34 30.05 -7.91 -15.94
C ALA A 34 31.34 -8.55 -15.42
N GLN A 35 32.50 -8.27 -16.03
CA GLN A 35 33.78 -8.82 -15.57
C GLN A 35 34.20 -8.21 -14.23
N ASN A 36 34.10 -6.88 -14.09
CA ASN A 36 34.46 -6.18 -12.86
C ASN A 36 33.61 -6.65 -11.68
N VAL A 37 32.29 -6.83 -11.90
CA VAL A 37 31.36 -7.32 -10.87
C VAL A 37 31.65 -8.77 -10.50
N LEU A 38 32.03 -9.62 -11.46
CA LEU A 38 32.46 -10.99 -11.16
C LEU A 38 33.75 -11.05 -10.34
N ASP A 39 34.73 -10.21 -10.69
CA ASP A 39 36.01 -10.16 -9.99
C ASP A 39 35.84 -9.65 -8.56
N TRP A 40 34.97 -8.64 -8.36
CA TRP A 40 34.54 -8.19 -7.04
C TRP A 40 33.83 -9.30 -6.25
N ALA A 41 32.81 -9.93 -6.84
CA ALA A 41 32.03 -10.98 -6.18
C ALA A 41 32.90 -12.18 -5.78
N GLN A 42 33.93 -12.51 -6.56
CA GLN A 42 34.90 -13.55 -6.22
C GLN A 42 35.76 -13.16 -5.02
N LYS A 43 36.19 -11.90 -4.91
CA LYS A 43 36.96 -11.40 -3.76
C LYS A 43 36.10 -11.41 -2.49
N GLU A 44 34.87 -10.92 -2.57
CA GLU A 44 33.95 -10.90 -1.42
C GLU A 44 33.53 -12.30 -0.99
N ALA A 45 33.21 -13.20 -1.92
CA ALA A 45 32.85 -14.58 -1.58
C ALA A 45 33.97 -15.35 -0.86
N ARG A 46 35.24 -14.98 -1.09
CA ARG A 46 36.39 -15.54 -0.36
C ARG A 46 36.60 -14.94 1.02
N ARG A 47 36.06 -13.75 1.29
CA ARG A 47 36.05 -13.12 2.62
C ARG A 47 34.92 -13.65 3.49
N GLU A 48 33.75 -13.93 2.88
CA GLU A 48 32.53 -14.35 3.61
C GLU A 48 32.45 -15.86 3.92
N SER A 49 33.28 -16.73 3.31
CA SER A 49 33.05 -18.18 3.33
C SER A 49 34.30 -19.01 3.67
N ASP A 50 34.12 -19.99 4.57
CA ASP A 50 35.03 -21.13 4.76
C ASP A 50 34.85 -22.13 3.59
N ASP A 51 35.37 -21.76 2.42
CA ASP A 51 35.63 -22.54 1.18
C ASP A 51 34.51 -23.40 0.52
N THR A 52 33.40 -23.70 1.19
CA THR A 52 32.46 -24.75 0.77
C THR A 52 31.30 -24.28 -0.10
N ASP A 53 30.97 -22.98 -0.15
CA ASP A 53 29.84 -22.47 -0.94
C ASP A 53 30.17 -21.21 -1.81
N ILE A 54 31.45 -20.98 -2.10
CA ILE A 54 31.93 -19.80 -2.86
C ILE A 54 31.16 -19.59 -4.17
N GLY A 55 30.87 -20.67 -4.91
CA GLY A 55 30.16 -20.58 -6.20
C GLY A 55 28.74 -20.02 -6.08
N LYS A 56 28.02 -20.37 -5.01
CA LYS A 56 26.67 -19.85 -4.73
C LYS A 56 26.74 -18.41 -4.24
N THR A 57 27.71 -18.07 -3.38
CA THR A 57 27.91 -16.70 -2.90
C THR A 57 28.21 -15.75 -4.06
N ILE A 58 29.12 -16.14 -4.96
CA ILE A 58 29.37 -15.38 -6.20
C ILE A 58 28.07 -15.20 -6.98
N PHE A 59 27.32 -16.29 -7.23
CA PHE A 59 26.07 -16.24 -7.99
C PHE A 59 25.02 -15.30 -7.35
N ARG A 60 24.92 -15.31 -6.01
CA ARG A 60 24.05 -14.41 -5.25
C ARG A 60 24.47 -12.94 -5.44
N LEU A 61 25.74 -12.62 -5.24
CA LEU A 61 26.27 -11.25 -5.30
C LEU A 61 26.12 -10.63 -6.70
N ILE A 62 26.46 -11.38 -7.75
CA ILE A 62 26.29 -10.90 -9.13
C ILE A 62 24.81 -10.75 -9.49
N GLY A 63 23.96 -11.66 -9.01
CA GLY A 63 22.52 -11.59 -9.23
C GLY A 63 21.90 -10.36 -8.54
N TYR A 64 22.36 -10.03 -7.34
CA TYR A 64 21.93 -8.86 -6.59
C TYR A 64 22.32 -7.55 -7.29
N THR A 65 23.58 -7.46 -7.73
CA THR A 65 24.09 -6.29 -8.48
C THR A 65 23.32 -6.09 -9.78
N ALA A 66 23.04 -7.18 -10.51
CA ALA A 66 22.21 -7.12 -11.71
C ALA A 66 20.76 -6.71 -11.42
N ALA A 67 20.22 -7.04 -10.25
CA ALA A 67 18.88 -6.63 -9.83
C ALA A 67 18.82 -5.12 -9.57
N ILE A 68 19.84 -4.55 -8.92
CA ILE A 68 19.99 -3.10 -8.73
C ILE A 68 20.04 -2.39 -10.09
N GLN A 69 20.89 -2.85 -11.01
CA GLN A 69 21.04 -2.23 -12.33
C GLN A 69 19.78 -2.36 -13.19
N LEU A 70 19.04 -3.47 -13.07
CA LEU A 70 17.71 -3.63 -13.69
C LEU A 70 16.73 -2.57 -13.20
N VAL A 71 16.71 -2.29 -11.89
CA VAL A 71 15.86 -1.25 -11.31
C VAL A 71 16.21 0.12 -11.86
N GLN A 72 17.49 0.48 -11.87
CA GLN A 72 17.96 1.76 -12.40
C GLN A 72 17.62 1.92 -13.89
N ASN A 73 17.87 0.90 -14.70
CA ASN A 73 17.60 0.92 -16.15
C ASN A 73 16.11 1.08 -16.46
N ASN A 74 15.25 0.43 -15.69
CA ASN A 74 13.80 0.55 -15.86
C ASN A 74 13.29 1.92 -15.40
N HIS A 75 13.81 2.42 -14.28
CA HIS A 75 13.47 3.74 -13.77
C HIS A 75 13.84 4.84 -14.76
N ALA A 76 15.03 4.79 -15.36
CA ALA A 76 15.46 5.72 -16.41
C ALA A 76 14.53 5.71 -17.65
N ARG A 77 13.79 4.62 -17.86
CA ARG A 77 12.77 4.47 -18.92
C ARG A 77 11.34 4.80 -18.44
N GLY A 78 11.19 5.30 -17.22
CA GLY A 78 9.89 5.59 -16.60
C GLY A 78 9.05 4.35 -16.25
N ARG A 79 9.67 3.17 -16.12
CA ARG A 79 8.97 1.90 -15.88
C ARG A 79 9.23 1.35 -14.48
N LEU A 80 8.17 0.90 -13.81
CA LEU A 80 8.28 0.17 -12.56
C LEU A 80 8.83 -1.25 -12.79
N THR A 81 9.88 -1.61 -12.06
CA THR A 81 10.41 -2.98 -11.98
C THR A 81 9.56 -3.81 -11.02
N THR A 82 9.13 -5.01 -11.43
CA THR A 82 8.32 -5.91 -10.60
C THR A 82 9.16 -6.99 -9.93
N LYS A 83 8.68 -7.51 -8.78
CA LYS A 83 9.31 -8.64 -8.07
C LYS A 83 9.45 -9.88 -8.95
N SER A 84 8.45 -10.15 -9.80
CA SER A 84 8.50 -11.28 -10.75
C SER A 84 9.58 -11.09 -11.81
N GLU A 85 9.79 -9.87 -12.31
CA GLU A 85 10.84 -9.57 -13.27
C GLU A 85 12.23 -9.72 -12.66
N VAL A 86 12.44 -9.21 -11.43
CA VAL A 86 13.69 -9.38 -10.69
C VAL A 86 14.00 -10.87 -10.53
N ARG A 87 13.05 -11.66 -10.03
CA ARG A 87 13.22 -13.11 -9.85
C ARG A 87 13.49 -13.82 -11.18
N SER A 88 12.78 -13.45 -12.24
CA SER A 88 12.92 -14.04 -13.57
C SER A 88 14.28 -13.71 -14.20
N LYS A 89 14.81 -12.50 -14.03
CA LYS A 89 16.06 -12.09 -14.68
C LYS A 89 17.32 -12.32 -13.86
N THR A 90 17.20 -12.39 -12.54
CA THR A 90 18.38 -12.41 -11.63
C THR A 90 18.36 -13.55 -10.61
N GLY A 91 17.20 -14.21 -10.43
CA GLY A 91 17.03 -15.26 -9.42
C GLY A 91 16.85 -14.73 -8.00
N GLN A 92 16.93 -13.40 -7.81
CA GLN A 92 16.82 -12.77 -6.51
C GLN A 92 15.35 -12.65 -6.05
N ASN A 93 15.12 -12.80 -4.75
CA ASN A 93 13.82 -12.66 -4.11
C ASN A 93 13.89 -11.59 -3.00
N VAL A 94 14.15 -10.35 -3.39
CA VAL A 94 14.35 -9.22 -2.48
C VAL A 94 13.03 -8.46 -2.31
N GLU A 95 12.88 -7.77 -1.20
CA GLU A 95 11.82 -6.79 -1.03
C GLU A 95 12.07 -5.58 -1.94
N MET A 96 11.07 -5.24 -2.77
CA MET A 96 11.23 -4.20 -3.77
C MET A 96 11.59 -2.82 -3.19
N PRO A 97 11.06 -2.37 -2.03
CA PRO A 97 11.50 -1.13 -1.40
C PRO A 97 13.00 -1.11 -1.10
N VAL A 98 13.51 -2.17 -0.45
CA VAL A 98 14.94 -2.30 -0.12
C VAL A 98 15.80 -2.25 -1.39
N LEU A 99 15.41 -3.00 -2.43
CA LEU A 99 16.17 -3.03 -3.68
C LEU A 99 16.18 -1.67 -4.41
N TYR A 100 15.10 -0.89 -4.32
CA TYR A 100 15.07 0.47 -4.87
C TYR A 100 15.98 1.40 -4.07
N GLN A 101 15.93 1.32 -2.73
CA GLN A 101 16.78 2.15 -1.86
C GLN A 101 18.27 1.96 -2.17
N GLU A 102 18.71 0.71 -2.32
CA GLU A 102 20.11 0.41 -2.70
C GLU A 102 20.45 0.80 -4.13
N ALA A 103 19.45 0.85 -5.01
CA ALA A 103 19.60 1.42 -6.34
C ALA A 103 19.70 2.96 -6.32
N GLY A 104 19.60 3.60 -5.16
CA GLY A 104 19.58 5.05 -5.00
C GLY A 104 18.24 5.68 -5.41
N LEU A 105 17.16 4.89 -5.39
CA LEU A 105 15.83 5.27 -5.85
C LEU A 105 14.79 5.03 -4.74
N ARG A 106 13.62 5.66 -4.83
CA ARG A 106 12.49 5.36 -3.93
C ARG A 106 11.45 4.51 -4.63
N HIS A 107 10.99 3.45 -3.98
CA HIS A 107 9.91 2.63 -4.54
C HIS A 107 8.55 3.33 -4.39
N PRO A 108 7.63 3.27 -5.38
CA PRO A 108 6.31 3.90 -5.24
C PRO A 108 5.45 3.39 -4.06
N GLN A 109 5.73 2.17 -3.58
CA GLN A 109 5.11 1.65 -2.35
C GLN A 109 5.51 2.46 -1.11
N GLU A 110 6.72 3.05 -1.05
CA GLU A 110 7.12 3.90 0.07
C GLU A 110 6.28 5.18 0.13
N ALA A 111 6.00 5.80 -1.02
CA ALA A 111 5.09 6.95 -1.11
C ALA A 111 3.62 6.59 -0.76
N ARG A 112 3.24 5.32 -0.94
CA ARG A 112 1.94 4.80 -0.51
C ARG A 112 1.92 4.54 1.00
N ASN A 113 2.99 3.97 1.52
CA ASN A 113 3.17 3.71 2.95
C ASN A 113 3.24 5.01 3.73
N LEU A 114 4.00 6.02 3.25
CA LEU A 114 4.07 7.34 3.88
C LEU A 114 2.69 7.98 4.04
N ARG A 115 1.85 7.93 3.00
CA ARG A 115 0.48 8.44 3.08
C ARG A 115 -0.37 7.70 4.09
N HIS A 116 -0.27 6.36 4.09
CA HIS A 116 -0.98 5.54 5.06
C HIS A 116 -0.52 5.83 6.49
N ASN A 117 0.79 5.95 6.71
CA ASN A 117 1.40 6.26 8.00
C ASN A 117 0.99 7.64 8.52
N ILE A 118 0.98 8.67 7.68
CA ILE A 118 0.53 10.02 8.09
C ILE A 118 -0.95 9.98 8.52
N PHE A 119 -1.80 9.25 7.78
CA PHE A 119 -3.18 9.05 8.21
C PHE A 119 -3.28 8.25 9.52
N HIS A 120 -2.48 7.20 9.67
CA HIS A 120 -2.43 6.38 10.88
C HIS A 120 -2.04 7.20 12.10
N GLU A 121 -0.94 7.95 12.04
CA GLU A 121 -0.44 8.79 13.12
C GLU A 121 -1.43 9.89 13.49
N ALA A 122 -1.99 10.57 12.50
CA ALA A 122 -3.02 11.58 12.74
C ALA A 122 -4.26 10.97 13.41
N PHE A 123 -4.69 9.79 12.97
CA PHE A 123 -5.86 9.13 13.54
C PHE A 123 -5.59 8.64 14.96
N LEU A 124 -4.41 8.08 15.22
CA LEU A 124 -4.00 7.63 16.55
C LEU A 124 -3.96 8.80 17.53
N ALA A 125 -3.37 9.94 17.15
CA ALA A 125 -3.37 11.15 17.96
C ALA A 125 -4.79 11.65 18.27
N LEU A 126 -5.68 11.63 17.26
CA LEU A 126 -7.08 12.03 17.44
C LEU A 126 -7.84 11.10 18.40
N ILE A 127 -7.64 9.79 18.28
CA ILE A 127 -8.30 8.80 19.15
C ILE A 127 -7.80 8.91 20.58
N LEU A 128 -6.48 9.01 20.79
CA LEU A 128 -5.91 9.16 22.13
C LEU A 128 -6.31 10.50 22.78
N HIS A 129 -6.60 11.53 21.98
CA HIS A 129 -7.17 12.77 22.48
C HIS A 129 -8.63 12.61 22.94
N TYR A 130 -9.49 11.97 22.14
CA TYR A 130 -10.89 11.76 22.50
C TYR A 130 -11.08 10.70 23.59
N PHE A 131 -10.23 9.68 23.62
CA PHE A 131 -10.32 8.54 24.53
C PHE A 131 -8.92 8.18 25.05
N PRO A 132 -8.43 8.85 26.10
CA PRO A 132 -7.08 8.60 26.63
C PRO A 132 -6.85 7.18 27.14
N ASP A 133 -7.91 6.48 27.58
CA ASP A 133 -7.85 5.18 28.24
C ASP A 133 -8.11 3.98 27.29
N VAL A 134 -7.88 4.16 25.98
CA VAL A 134 -8.03 3.10 24.98
C VAL A 134 -6.71 2.39 24.67
N GLU A 135 -6.82 1.11 24.37
CA GLU A 135 -5.76 0.33 23.76
C GLU A 135 -5.97 0.27 22.25
N THR A 136 -4.87 0.34 21.50
CA THR A 136 -4.92 0.27 20.03
C THR A 136 -4.07 -0.87 19.51
N SER A 137 -4.56 -1.58 18.49
CA SER A 137 -3.80 -2.68 17.85
C SER A 137 -4.03 -2.75 16.35
N VAL A 138 -3.07 -3.33 15.63
CA VAL A 138 -3.19 -3.62 14.19
C VAL A 138 -3.35 -5.13 14.00
N PRO A 139 -4.50 -5.63 13.52
CA PRO A 139 -4.73 -7.06 13.39
C PRO A 139 -3.79 -7.74 12.39
N SER A 140 -3.29 -8.92 12.74
CA SER A 140 -2.47 -9.73 11.85
C SER A 140 -3.31 -10.42 10.77
N THR A 141 -2.70 -10.68 9.61
CA THR A 141 -3.36 -11.15 8.38
C THR A 141 -4.09 -12.51 8.49
N GLY A 142 -3.89 -13.25 9.59
CA GLY A 142 -4.48 -14.58 9.80
C GLY A 142 -5.99 -14.60 10.10
N SER A 143 -6.58 -13.48 10.48
CA SER A 143 -8.01 -13.37 10.84
C SER A 143 -8.97 -13.21 9.65
N GLY A 144 -8.46 -13.06 8.42
CA GLY A 144 -9.26 -12.80 7.21
C GLY A 144 -9.82 -11.38 7.09
N LEU A 145 -9.77 -10.58 8.16
CA LEU A 145 -10.14 -9.16 8.23
C LEU A 145 -9.04 -8.35 8.91
N THR A 146 -8.42 -7.44 8.17
CA THR A 146 -7.31 -6.60 8.64
C THR A 146 -7.68 -5.11 8.55
N PRO A 147 -8.54 -4.61 9.46
CA PRO A 147 -8.74 -3.16 9.57
C PRO A 147 -7.40 -2.49 9.86
N ASP A 148 -7.26 -1.23 9.45
CA ASP A 148 -6.01 -0.49 9.63
C ASP A 148 -5.69 -0.24 11.12
N LEU A 149 -6.71 -0.12 11.97
CA LEU A 149 -6.58 0.01 13.42
C LEU A 149 -7.80 -0.57 14.15
N MET A 150 -7.57 -1.21 15.29
CA MET A 150 -8.57 -1.56 16.28
C MET A 150 -8.39 -0.65 17.48
N VAL A 151 -9.49 -0.10 18.00
CA VAL A 151 -9.50 0.73 19.21
C VAL A 151 -10.42 0.06 20.22
N ALA A 152 -9.87 -0.30 21.37
CA ALA A 152 -10.58 -1.00 22.43
C ALA A 152 -10.52 -0.20 23.74
N HIS A 153 -11.63 -0.13 24.44
CA HIS A 153 -11.72 0.44 25.77
C HIS A 153 -12.11 -0.68 26.72
N THR A 154 -11.51 -0.76 27.91
CA THR A 154 -11.76 -1.89 28.83
C THR A 154 -12.78 -1.57 29.92
N LYS A 155 -13.00 -0.28 30.26
CA LYS A 155 -13.89 0.15 31.36
C LYS A 155 -14.61 1.48 31.07
N PRO A 156 -15.68 1.52 30.27
CA PRO A 156 -16.52 0.40 29.84
C PRO A 156 -15.92 -0.39 28.68
N ASP A 157 -16.33 -1.66 28.54
CA ASP A 157 -15.84 -2.55 27.48
C ASP A 157 -16.52 -2.23 26.14
N TRP A 158 -15.72 -1.80 25.17
CA TRP A 158 -16.15 -1.66 23.79
C TRP A 158 -14.99 -1.68 22.81
N THR A 159 -15.27 -1.97 21.55
CA THR A 159 -14.28 -1.97 20.48
C THR A 159 -14.87 -1.36 19.21
N ILE A 160 -14.05 -0.58 18.51
CA ILE A 160 -14.36 -0.11 17.15
C ILE A 160 -13.24 -0.52 16.19
N SER A 161 -13.63 -0.85 14.98
CA SER A 161 -12.70 -1.08 13.87
C SER A 161 -12.55 0.18 13.04
N VAL A 162 -11.34 0.45 12.55
CA VAL A 162 -11.02 1.67 11.81
C VAL A 162 -10.35 1.30 10.49
N GLU A 163 -10.76 1.97 9.43
CA GLU A 163 -10.15 1.88 8.11
C GLU A 163 -9.94 3.30 7.58
N TYR A 164 -8.78 3.59 7.02
CA TYR A 164 -8.53 4.88 6.39
C TYR A 164 -7.84 4.75 5.04
N LYS A 165 -8.19 5.68 4.14
CA LYS A 165 -7.74 5.67 2.73
C LYS A 165 -7.31 7.06 2.30
N GLY A 166 -6.00 7.30 2.26
CA GLY A 166 -5.36 8.58 1.91
C GLY A 166 -5.06 8.82 0.42
N TYR A 167 -5.95 8.42 -0.50
CA TYR A 167 -5.77 8.68 -1.94
C TYR A 167 -6.06 10.13 -2.37
N ARG A 168 -5.40 10.60 -3.45
CA ARG A 168 -5.43 12.00 -3.93
C ARG A 168 -6.55 12.32 -4.93
N SER A 169 -7.63 11.57 -4.99
CA SER A 169 -8.71 11.90 -5.90
C SER A 169 -9.99 11.22 -5.46
N ILE A 170 -11.10 11.75 -5.94
CA ILE A 170 -12.41 11.11 -5.97
C ILE A 170 -12.21 9.68 -6.50
N THR A 171 -11.94 8.72 -5.60
CA THR A 171 -11.58 7.37 -6.01
C THR A 171 -12.80 6.80 -6.72
N LEU A 172 -12.55 6.29 -7.92
CA LEU A 172 -13.52 5.51 -8.69
C LEU A 172 -13.99 4.26 -7.92
N LEU A 173 -13.40 3.98 -6.76
CA LEU A 173 -13.59 2.76 -5.97
C LEU A 173 -14.17 3.01 -4.57
N SER A 174 -14.77 4.17 -4.31
CA SER A 174 -15.41 4.50 -3.01
C SER A 174 -16.39 3.43 -2.51
N GLU A 175 -17.13 2.76 -3.39
CA GLU A 175 -18.07 1.70 -3.00
C GLU A 175 -17.35 0.45 -2.49
N SER A 176 -16.16 0.14 -3.01
CA SER A 176 -15.38 -0.99 -2.50
C SER A 176 -14.80 -0.71 -1.11
N GLU A 177 -14.48 0.55 -0.81
CA GLU A 177 -14.03 0.99 0.52
C GLU A 177 -15.18 0.92 1.52
N ILE A 178 -16.37 1.42 1.13
CA ILE A 178 -17.58 1.31 1.95
C ILE A 178 -17.93 -0.16 2.18
N LEU A 179 -17.90 -1.02 1.15
CA LEU A 179 -18.20 -2.44 1.30
C LEU A 179 -17.20 -3.15 2.23
N LYS A 180 -15.93 -2.77 2.19
CA LYS A 180 -14.91 -3.25 3.14
C LYS A 180 -15.27 -2.84 4.57
N ALA A 181 -15.66 -1.58 4.78
CA ALA A 181 -16.06 -1.09 6.09
C ALA A 181 -17.37 -1.71 6.58
N MET A 182 -18.32 -2.04 5.69
CA MET A 182 -19.52 -2.82 6.03
C MET A 182 -19.17 -4.20 6.56
N ARG A 183 -18.17 -4.88 5.97
CA ARG A 183 -17.68 -6.17 6.49
C ARG A 183 -17.06 -6.06 7.87
N TYR A 184 -16.34 -4.97 8.14
CA TYR A 184 -15.81 -4.71 9.47
C TYR A 184 -16.91 -4.36 10.47
N GLN A 185 -17.91 -3.58 10.05
CA GLN A 185 -19.06 -3.28 10.89
C GLN A 185 -19.83 -4.55 11.24
N ASP A 186 -20.05 -5.46 10.29
CA ASP A 186 -20.71 -6.75 10.52
C ASP A 186 -19.93 -7.62 11.50
N ALA A 187 -18.60 -7.67 11.37
CA ALA A 187 -17.74 -8.47 12.24
C ALA A 187 -17.54 -7.89 13.64
N TYR A 188 -17.40 -6.57 13.77
CA TYR A 188 -17.00 -5.89 15.00
C TYR A 188 -18.11 -5.02 15.62
N GLY A 189 -19.30 -4.99 15.03
CA GLY A 189 -20.44 -4.18 15.46
C GLY A 189 -20.34 -2.72 15.02
N THR A 190 -19.18 -2.09 15.18
CA THR A 190 -18.93 -0.69 14.84
C THR A 190 -17.67 -0.54 14.00
N ALA A 191 -17.78 0.23 12.92
CA ALA A 191 -16.66 0.56 12.06
C ALA A 191 -16.61 2.05 11.76
N TRP A 192 -15.41 2.61 11.68
CA TRP A 192 -15.15 3.99 11.27
C TRP A 192 -14.28 4.00 10.01
N LEU A 193 -14.87 4.42 8.91
CA LEU A 193 -14.18 4.64 7.63
C LEU A 193 -13.81 6.11 7.47
N VAL A 194 -12.51 6.41 7.34
CA VAL A 194 -12.02 7.70 6.85
C VAL A 194 -11.67 7.57 5.37
N THR A 195 -12.43 8.24 4.51
CA THR A 195 -12.22 8.19 3.05
C THR A 195 -12.05 9.59 2.47
N THR A 196 -11.31 9.70 1.37
CA THR A 196 -10.94 10.98 0.75
C THR A 196 -12.08 11.65 -0.02
N THR A 197 -13.18 10.94 -0.26
CA THR A 197 -14.28 11.43 -1.09
C THR A 197 -15.57 10.67 -0.80
N THR A 198 -16.61 11.41 -0.47
CA THR A 198 -17.98 11.00 -0.80
C THR A 198 -18.66 12.27 -1.26
N LYS A 199 -19.22 12.33 -2.47
CA LYS A 199 -19.94 13.54 -2.89
C LYS A 199 -21.16 13.88 -2.00
N SER A 200 -21.47 13.07 -0.97
CA SER A 200 -21.58 13.49 0.45
C SER A 200 -22.24 12.34 1.23
N ALA A 201 -21.49 11.54 2.00
CA ALA A 201 -22.05 10.43 2.81
C ALA A 201 -23.14 10.88 3.79
N GLN A 202 -23.22 12.19 4.04
CA GLN A 202 -24.26 12.83 4.85
C GLN A 202 -25.69 12.44 4.46
N TYR A 203 -26.00 12.27 3.15
CA TYR A 203 -27.35 11.84 2.75
C TYR A 203 -27.68 10.39 3.15
N LEU A 204 -26.65 9.60 3.50
CA LEU A 204 -26.82 8.24 4.03
C LEU A 204 -26.94 8.22 5.55
N TYR A 205 -26.61 9.31 6.26
CA TYR A 205 -26.66 9.31 7.72
C TYR A 205 -28.09 9.10 8.22
N GLY A 206 -28.22 8.22 9.21
CA GLY A 206 -29.52 7.78 9.72
C GLY A 206 -30.20 6.72 8.85
N THR A 207 -29.71 6.45 7.64
CA THR A 207 -30.28 5.42 6.75
C THR A 207 -29.61 4.06 6.97
N THR A 208 -30.33 3.02 6.58
CA THR A 208 -29.74 1.70 6.37
C THR A 208 -29.12 1.65 4.98
N LEU A 209 -27.89 1.15 4.87
CA LEU A 209 -27.24 0.82 3.61
C LEU A 209 -27.15 -0.71 3.48
N THR A 210 -27.53 -1.24 2.33
CA THR A 210 -27.38 -2.66 1.99
C THR A 210 -26.24 -2.86 0.98
N SER A 211 -25.57 -4.02 1.03
CA SER A 211 -24.51 -4.35 0.06
C SER A 211 -25.02 -4.33 -1.37
N ASP A 212 -26.25 -4.78 -1.58
CA ASP A 212 -26.85 -4.95 -2.90
C ASP A 212 -27.07 -3.58 -3.55
N GLU A 213 -27.66 -2.63 -2.81
CA GLU A 213 -27.83 -1.24 -3.25
C GLU A 213 -26.49 -0.56 -3.54
N LEU A 214 -25.49 -0.76 -2.66
CA LEU A 214 -24.16 -0.18 -2.82
C LEU A 214 -23.46 -0.72 -4.08
N ILE A 215 -23.54 -2.04 -4.30
CA ILE A 215 -22.94 -2.71 -5.45
C ILE A 215 -23.64 -2.28 -6.74
N GLU A 216 -24.97 -2.25 -6.76
CA GLU A 216 -25.76 -1.85 -7.93
C GLU A 216 -25.42 -0.42 -8.36
N LYS A 217 -25.55 0.54 -7.44
CA LYS A 217 -25.23 1.96 -7.68
C LYS A 217 -23.77 2.15 -8.09
N GLY A 218 -22.85 1.45 -7.43
CA GLY A 218 -21.42 1.49 -7.74
C GLY A 218 -21.10 0.96 -9.14
N VAL A 219 -21.67 -0.18 -9.53
CA VAL A 219 -21.50 -0.76 -10.87
C VAL A 219 -22.08 0.16 -11.95
N GLU A 220 -23.25 0.75 -11.71
CA GLU A 220 -23.88 1.69 -12.64
C GLU A 220 -23.01 2.94 -12.86
N ARG A 221 -22.52 3.56 -11.76
CA ARG A 221 -21.59 4.69 -11.81
C ARG A 221 -20.32 4.34 -12.58
N LEU A 222 -19.70 3.21 -12.26
CA LEU A 222 -18.45 2.79 -12.90
C LEU A 222 -18.63 2.44 -14.37
N ARG A 223 -19.77 1.87 -14.77
CA ARG A 223 -20.10 1.60 -16.19
C ARG A 223 -20.17 2.89 -17.00
N ARG A 224 -20.77 3.96 -16.45
CA ARG A 224 -20.80 5.28 -17.10
C ARG A 224 -19.40 5.81 -17.37
N ILE A 225 -18.47 5.62 -16.44
CA ILE A 225 -17.08 6.04 -16.57
C ILE A 225 -16.33 5.16 -17.57
N ALA A 226 -16.55 3.84 -17.52
CA ALA A 226 -15.89 2.87 -18.41
C ALA A 226 -16.30 2.98 -19.90
N ARG A 227 -17.45 3.60 -20.18
CA ARG A 227 -18.03 3.78 -21.53
C ARG A 227 -17.64 5.08 -22.23
N ARG A 228 -17.00 6.04 -21.55
CA ARG A 228 -16.57 7.31 -22.19
C ARG A 228 -15.55 7.05 -23.30
N SER A 229 -15.77 7.64 -24.49
CA SER A 229 -14.84 7.68 -25.62
C SER A 229 -13.63 8.57 -25.28
N VAL A 230 -12.43 8.18 -25.71
CA VAL A 230 -11.15 8.58 -25.09
C VAL A 230 -10.33 9.53 -25.96
N TYR A 231 -9.69 10.57 -25.37
CA TYR A 231 -8.65 11.38 -26.02
C TYR A 231 -7.37 11.65 -25.19
N THR A 232 -7.27 11.27 -23.89
CA THR A 232 -6.05 11.46 -23.04
C THR A 232 -5.61 10.21 -22.26
N GLU A 233 -4.35 10.15 -21.79
CA GLU A 233 -3.79 9.01 -21.01
C GLU A 233 -4.44 8.84 -19.62
N GLU A 234 -4.73 9.93 -18.91
CA GLU A 234 -5.41 9.90 -17.61
C GLU A 234 -6.80 9.25 -17.71
N GLN A 235 -7.52 9.53 -18.80
CA GLN A 235 -8.83 8.93 -19.07
C GLN A 235 -8.73 7.43 -19.38
N LYS A 236 -7.66 6.97 -20.03
CA LYS A 236 -7.40 5.53 -20.25
C LYS A 236 -7.15 4.81 -18.91
N GLU A 237 -6.35 5.41 -18.04
CA GLU A 237 -6.08 4.88 -16.69
C GLU A 237 -7.36 4.77 -15.86
N ASN A 238 -8.15 5.85 -15.82
CA ASN A 238 -9.44 5.89 -15.13
C ASN A 238 -10.42 4.81 -15.63
N ARG A 239 -10.45 4.56 -16.95
CA ARG A 239 -11.25 3.48 -17.54
C ARG A 239 -10.78 2.10 -17.06
N GLY A 240 -9.47 1.87 -17.01
CA GLY A 240 -8.88 0.64 -16.49
C GLY A 240 -9.26 0.38 -15.02
N ILE A 241 -9.19 1.43 -14.19
CA ILE A 241 -9.58 1.38 -12.78
C ILE A 241 -11.09 1.08 -12.64
N ALA A 242 -11.94 1.76 -13.41
CA ALA A 242 -13.38 1.55 -13.38
C ALA A 242 -13.76 0.10 -13.73
N ARG A 243 -13.14 -0.50 -14.76
CA ARG A 243 -13.36 -1.91 -15.13
C ARG A 243 -12.96 -2.88 -14.01
N LYS A 244 -11.82 -2.64 -13.36
CA LYS A 244 -11.38 -3.43 -12.20
C LYS A 244 -12.36 -3.30 -11.04
N GLY A 245 -12.86 -2.09 -10.77
CA GLY A 245 -13.88 -1.83 -9.75
C GLY A 245 -15.18 -2.59 -9.99
N ILE A 246 -15.69 -2.59 -11.22
CA ILE A 246 -16.89 -3.35 -11.59
C ILE A 246 -16.69 -4.84 -11.29
N ALA A 247 -15.58 -5.41 -11.77
CA ALA A 247 -15.28 -6.83 -11.54
C ALA A 247 -15.15 -7.15 -10.04
N HIS A 248 -14.57 -6.24 -9.25
CA HIS A 248 -14.44 -6.40 -7.81
C HIS A 248 -15.80 -6.38 -7.09
N LEU A 249 -16.66 -5.39 -7.39
CA LEU A 249 -18.00 -5.29 -6.79
C LEU A 249 -18.89 -6.49 -7.18
N GLN A 250 -18.81 -6.93 -8.44
CA GLN A 250 -19.61 -8.07 -8.91
C GLN A 250 -19.27 -9.39 -8.22
N LYS A 251 -18.02 -9.59 -7.80
CA LYS A 251 -17.60 -10.77 -7.02
C LYS A 251 -18.19 -10.82 -5.61
N GLN A 252 -18.79 -9.73 -5.15
CA GLN A 252 -19.24 -9.56 -3.77
C GLN A 252 -20.76 -9.44 -3.66
N LYS A 253 -21.50 -9.79 -4.72
CA LYS A 253 -22.97 -9.65 -4.78
C LYS A 253 -23.72 -10.47 -3.74
N ASP A 254 -23.14 -11.56 -3.26
CA ASP A 254 -23.82 -12.49 -2.35
C ASP A 254 -23.54 -12.20 -0.86
N LEU A 255 -22.85 -11.09 -0.55
CA LEU A 255 -22.45 -10.75 0.81
C LEU A 255 -23.62 -10.48 1.78
N LYS A 256 -24.80 -10.07 1.28
CA LYS A 256 -26.02 -9.79 2.06
C LYS A 256 -25.79 -8.92 3.32
N LEU A 257 -24.89 -7.93 3.23
CA LEU A 257 -24.55 -7.07 4.37
C LEU A 257 -25.57 -5.94 4.51
N ARG A 258 -25.79 -5.53 5.77
CA ARG A 258 -26.66 -4.41 6.11
C ARG A 258 -26.07 -3.64 7.28
N CYS A 259 -25.87 -2.33 7.13
CA CYS A 259 -25.38 -1.47 8.21
C CYS A 259 -26.21 -0.19 8.33
N LYS A 260 -26.37 0.31 9.56
CA LYS A 260 -26.83 1.70 9.77
C LYS A 260 -25.64 2.63 9.56
N VAL A 261 -25.78 3.64 8.71
CA VAL A 261 -24.75 4.66 8.55
C VAL A 261 -25.01 5.75 9.59
N ILE A 262 -23.97 6.10 10.33
CA ILE A 262 -24.01 7.10 11.40
C ILE A 262 -22.99 8.20 11.14
N SER A 263 -23.22 9.37 11.72
CA SER A 263 -22.23 10.43 11.73
C SER A 263 -21.09 10.11 12.70
N VAL A 264 -19.93 10.72 12.48
CA VAL A 264 -18.80 10.61 13.41
C VAL A 264 -19.15 11.20 14.78
N GLN A 265 -19.97 12.25 14.84
CA GLN A 265 -20.36 12.88 16.10
C GLN A 265 -21.26 11.95 16.93
N GLU A 266 -22.19 11.23 16.30
CA GLU A 266 -22.98 10.19 16.97
C GLU A 266 -22.10 9.06 17.50
N LEU A 267 -21.11 8.61 16.70
CA LEU A 267 -20.15 7.61 17.14
C LEU A 267 -19.38 8.09 18.36
N LEU A 268 -18.72 9.26 18.28
CA LEU A 268 -17.93 9.82 19.37
C LEU A 268 -18.76 9.99 20.64
N LYS A 269 -19.97 10.56 20.55
CA LYS A 269 -20.88 10.71 21.70
C LYS A 269 -21.23 9.36 22.33
N SER A 270 -21.48 8.32 21.51
CA SER A 270 -21.82 6.99 22.00
C SER A 270 -20.63 6.26 22.65
N CYS A 271 -19.42 6.46 22.16
CA CYS A 271 -18.19 5.97 22.77
C CYS A 271 -17.96 6.63 24.15
N HIS A 272 -18.12 7.96 24.26
CA HIS A 272 -18.03 8.67 25.55
C HIS A 272 -19.09 8.20 26.55
N ALA A 273 -20.30 7.87 26.07
CA ALA A 273 -21.35 7.26 26.89
C ALA A 273 -21.08 5.79 27.25
N GLY A 274 -19.98 5.22 26.76
CA GLY A 274 -19.54 3.86 27.09
C GLY A 274 -20.18 2.74 26.28
N LYS A 275 -21.00 3.08 25.29
CA LYS A 275 -21.72 2.09 24.47
C LYS A 275 -21.77 2.58 23.02
N PRO A 276 -20.74 2.27 22.22
CA PRO A 276 -20.70 2.69 20.83
C PRO A 276 -21.94 2.23 20.05
N LEU A 277 -22.47 3.11 19.22
CA LEU A 277 -23.57 2.78 18.32
C LEU A 277 -23.07 1.75 17.30
N LYS A 278 -23.83 0.65 17.17
CA LYS A 278 -23.60 -0.34 16.12
C LYS A 278 -23.93 0.27 14.77
N GLY A 279 -22.92 0.48 13.94
CA GLY A 279 -23.07 1.18 12.69
C GLY A 279 -21.73 1.48 12.01
N LEU A 280 -21.84 1.98 10.78
CA LEU A 280 -20.72 2.43 9.98
C LEU A 280 -20.66 3.96 10.05
N ALA A 281 -19.66 4.49 10.74
CA ALA A 281 -19.32 5.91 10.68
C ALA A 281 -18.45 6.16 9.45
N ILE A 282 -18.82 7.15 8.63
CA ILE A 282 -18.05 7.56 7.46
C ILE A 282 -17.65 9.01 7.64
N THR A 283 -16.34 9.28 7.57
CA THR A 283 -15.78 10.63 7.64
C THR A 283 -15.01 10.90 6.35
N THR A 284 -15.24 12.06 5.75
CA THR A 284 -14.44 12.52 4.62
C THR A 284 -13.07 13.01 5.09
N GLY A 285 -12.07 13.01 4.21
CA GLY A 285 -10.74 13.53 4.56
C GLY A 285 -10.78 14.99 5.01
N LEU A 286 -11.72 15.80 4.51
CA LEU A 286 -11.91 17.19 4.97
C LEU A 286 -12.56 17.26 6.36
N GLU A 287 -13.57 16.44 6.64
CA GLU A 287 -14.14 16.33 7.99
C GLU A 287 -13.08 15.84 8.99
N PHE A 288 -12.22 14.89 8.58
CA PHE A 288 -11.11 14.41 9.40
C PHE A 288 -10.08 15.52 9.69
N VAL A 289 -9.71 16.32 8.67
CA VAL A 289 -8.88 17.53 8.85
C VAL A 289 -9.55 18.51 9.82
N GLY A 290 -10.88 18.67 9.75
CA GLY A 290 -11.65 19.48 10.71
C GLY A 290 -11.52 18.95 12.13
N LEU A 291 -11.79 17.66 12.34
CA LEU A 291 -11.66 17.01 13.65
C LEU A 291 -10.27 17.17 14.27
N LEU A 292 -9.20 17.08 13.45
CA LEU A 292 -7.83 17.29 13.92
C LEU A 292 -7.59 18.73 14.37
N LYS A 293 -8.13 19.72 13.64
CA LYS A 293 -8.00 21.14 14.01
C LYS A 293 -8.76 21.44 15.30
N ASP A 294 -9.98 20.93 15.41
CA ASP A 294 -10.83 21.13 16.59
C ASP A 294 -10.21 20.48 17.85
N ALA A 295 -9.51 19.35 17.68
CA ALA A 295 -8.75 18.68 18.74
C ALA A 295 -7.38 19.32 19.06
N GLY A 296 -7.01 20.43 18.41
CA GLY A 296 -5.76 21.14 18.67
C GLY A 296 -4.52 20.56 17.96
N PHE A 297 -4.69 19.82 16.86
CA PHE A 297 -3.61 19.24 16.06
C PHE A 297 -3.48 19.89 14.66
N PRO A 298 -3.22 21.21 14.55
CA PRO A 298 -3.17 21.90 13.26
C PRO A 298 -2.06 21.36 12.34
N LYS A 299 -0.92 20.97 12.90
CA LYS A 299 0.20 20.41 12.13
C LYS A 299 -0.16 19.08 11.46
N LEU A 300 -0.76 18.14 12.22
CA LEU A 300 -1.21 16.86 11.67
C LEU A 300 -2.32 17.06 10.63
N ALA A 301 -3.20 18.05 10.86
CA ALA A 301 -4.22 18.43 9.90
C ALA A 301 -3.61 18.94 8.57
N ASP A 302 -2.57 19.75 8.65
CA ASP A 302 -1.84 20.25 7.48
C ASP A 302 -1.06 19.14 6.76
N ASP A 303 -0.44 18.21 7.49
CA ASP A 303 0.25 17.05 6.92
C ASP A 303 -0.73 16.15 6.15
N VAL A 304 -1.89 15.83 6.75
CA VAL A 304 -2.98 15.07 6.11
C VAL A 304 -3.47 15.81 4.86
N LEU A 305 -3.72 17.12 4.96
CA LEU A 305 -4.16 17.93 3.83
C LEU A 305 -3.12 17.97 2.71
N GLY A 306 -1.84 18.06 3.06
CA GLY A 306 -0.69 18.05 2.16
C GLY A 306 -0.63 16.75 1.36
N VAL A 307 -0.70 15.60 2.03
CA VAL A 307 -0.68 14.30 1.32
C VAL A 307 -1.95 14.04 0.50
N MET A 308 -3.10 14.52 0.96
CA MET A 308 -4.34 14.47 0.19
C MET A 308 -4.29 15.34 -1.06
N LYS A 309 -3.53 16.44 -1.04
CA LYS A 309 -3.37 17.37 -2.16
C LYS A 309 -2.16 17.09 -3.04
N THR A 310 -1.25 16.18 -2.70
CA THR A 310 -0.01 15.96 -3.48
C THR A 310 -0.18 14.91 -4.58
N PRO A 311 0.20 15.19 -5.85
CA PRO A 311 0.20 14.19 -6.91
C PRO A 311 0.98 12.95 -6.46
N ALA A 312 0.49 11.74 -6.72
CA ALA A 312 1.22 10.52 -6.35
C ALA A 312 2.66 10.53 -6.92
N ARG A 313 2.86 11.20 -8.07
CA ARG A 313 4.15 11.40 -8.73
C ARG A 313 5.02 12.50 -8.09
N SER A 314 4.46 13.40 -7.29
CA SER A 314 5.18 14.52 -6.66
C SER A 314 5.52 14.26 -5.18
N ILE A 315 5.02 13.17 -4.61
CA ILE A 315 5.55 12.60 -3.34
C ILE A 315 6.98 12.06 -3.56
N HIS A 316 7.44 12.02 -4.81
CA HIS A 316 8.84 11.77 -5.20
C HIS A 316 9.75 13.00 -5.10
N SER A 317 9.24 14.15 -4.63
CA SER A 317 10.04 15.36 -4.46
C SER A 317 10.69 15.38 -3.08
N ASP A 318 12.00 15.58 -3.03
CA ASP A 318 12.78 15.79 -1.80
C ASP A 318 12.31 16.98 -0.94
N THR A 319 11.32 17.73 -1.41
CA THR A 319 10.68 18.85 -0.71
C THR A 319 9.47 18.49 0.14
N VAL A 320 8.94 17.26 0.06
CA VAL A 320 8.00 16.77 1.10
C VAL A 320 8.84 16.10 2.16
N THR A 321 9.10 16.88 3.21
CA THR A 321 9.94 16.60 4.36
C THR A 321 10.01 15.12 4.68
N SER A 322 11.20 14.59 4.51
CA SER A 322 11.77 13.45 5.22
C SER A 322 11.43 13.52 6.72
N VAL A 323 10.31 12.91 7.12
CA VAL A 323 10.01 12.71 8.54
C VAL A 323 10.32 11.27 8.90
N ARG A 324 11.50 11.11 9.52
CA ARG A 324 11.81 10.20 10.62
C ARG A 324 10.75 9.13 10.92
N LEU A 325 10.77 8.02 10.18
CA LEU A 325 10.11 6.76 10.56
C LEU A 325 11.01 5.57 10.23
N ILE A 326 12.30 5.74 10.51
CA ILE A 326 13.23 4.64 10.78
C ILE A 326 13.92 5.03 12.08
N GLY A 327 13.26 4.68 13.18
CA GLY A 327 13.91 4.28 14.41
C GLY A 327 13.79 2.77 14.47
#